data_AF-A0A970SQF9-F1
#
_entry.id   AF-A0A970SQF9-F1
#
_cell.length_a   1.000
_cell.length_b   1.000
_cell.length_c   1.000
_cell.angle_alpha   90.00
_cell.angle_beta   90.00
_cell.angle_gamma   90.00
#
_symmetry.space_group_name_H-M   'P 1'
#
loop_
_entity.id
_entity.type
_entity.pdbx_description
1 polymer ?
#
loop_
_entity_poly.entity_id
_entity_poly.type
_entity_poly.pdbx_seq_one_letter_code
_entity_poly.pdbx_strand_id
1 'polypeptide(L)'
;MGRVIRYTLAGAFGMLAAWMVMEPTPLMPDVERDLTYPQYFLIGLIAGLFVGVMLGIAGALSAASSRDAIKGILISSLFGAAGGVIGLSVGSRVYSLMFGLASSAGFFSFIMLLIGRGLGWAVIGGLIGMSHGVAASSPRKIINGGVGGCIGGGIGGSVFEILAWMNKSGLSGNPPALIRFIAFAATGAAIGLFLGLVEELTKQAWLIKLAGRNEGREIALDKPVTVLGRDEYADIPVFGDPDVAQKHAVIISQDKRHAIEDAGSFYGTRINGVKLTRRELLADGDLIEVGKTKFKYKDKATARNRPSSYIEAGIPNSSHLCQFCGAVKDANGNCDCTVAQQDSSRTASIPAGQTLHDSATVSTFAQPPAGSPKLVGISGPYSSHTFLLAPETTIGREASKDIALSMDNSVSRNHARIAIEGGACIIYDDGSTNGIFVNKARIIRHQLQPKDVVQVGSTQFRFEAD
;
A
#
# COMPACT_ATOMS: atom_id res chain seq x y z
N MET A 1 -17.02 -9.60 -8.96
CA MET A 1 -17.80 -10.71 -8.32
C MET A 1 -16.97 -11.67 -7.46
N GLY A 2 -15.79 -12.14 -7.90
CA GLY A 2 -14.96 -13.06 -7.11
C GLY A 2 -14.48 -12.50 -5.75
N ARG A 3 -14.43 -11.17 -5.57
CA ARG A 3 -14.18 -10.54 -4.27
C ARG A 3 -15.32 -10.81 -3.29
N VAL A 4 -16.55 -10.46 -3.65
CA VAL A 4 -17.74 -10.61 -2.79
C VAL A 4 -17.84 -12.03 -2.24
N ILE A 5 -17.73 -13.04 -3.11
CA ILE A 5 -17.82 -14.46 -2.73
C ILE A 5 -16.73 -14.83 -1.71
N ARG A 6 -15.47 -14.44 -1.94
CA ARG A 6 -14.36 -14.74 -1.02
C ARG A 6 -14.59 -14.15 0.36
N TYR A 7 -15.05 -12.91 0.43
CA TYR A 7 -15.34 -12.24 1.70
C TYR A 7 -16.54 -12.87 2.41
N THR A 8 -17.63 -13.20 1.70
CA THR A 8 -18.77 -13.92 2.27
C THR A 8 -18.36 -15.24 2.89
N LEU A 9 -17.59 -16.07 2.17
CA LEU A 9 -17.12 -17.36 2.68
C LEU A 9 -16.19 -17.20 3.87
N ALA A 10 -15.23 -16.27 3.79
CA ALA A 10 -14.30 -16.03 4.89
C ALA A 10 -14.99 -15.53 6.16
N GLY A 11 -15.99 -14.65 6.03
CA GLY A 11 -16.81 -14.22 7.16
C GLY A 11 -17.56 -15.39 7.79
N ALA A 12 -18.20 -16.25 6.98
CA ALA A 12 -18.91 -17.43 7.46
C ALA A 12 -17.97 -18.41 8.19
N PHE A 13 -16.82 -18.74 7.59
CA PHE A 13 -15.83 -19.63 8.20
C PHE A 13 -15.22 -19.04 9.47
N GLY A 14 -14.92 -17.74 9.49
CA GLY A 14 -14.39 -17.07 10.67
C GLY A 14 -15.35 -17.15 11.85
N MET A 15 -16.63 -16.89 11.61
CA MET A 15 -17.63 -16.96 12.67
C MET A 15 -17.93 -18.40 13.12
N LEU A 16 -17.95 -19.35 12.19
CA LEU A 16 -18.10 -20.77 12.52
C LEU A 16 -16.91 -21.33 13.31
N ALA A 17 -15.68 -20.94 12.96
CA ALA A 17 -14.49 -21.33 13.70
C ALA A 17 -14.52 -20.78 15.13
N ALA A 18 -14.94 -19.52 15.31
CA ALA A 18 -15.16 -18.95 16.63
C ALA A 18 -16.20 -19.73 17.43
N TRP A 19 -17.35 -20.05 16.79
CA TRP A 19 -18.41 -20.84 17.41
C TRP A 19 -17.91 -22.22 17.85
N MET A 20 -17.16 -22.95 17.01
CA MET A 20 -16.61 -24.27 17.34
C MET A 20 -15.73 -24.26 18.59
N VAL A 21 -15.01 -23.15 18.83
CA VAL A 21 -14.17 -22.97 20.02
C VAL A 21 -15.00 -22.65 21.26
N MET A 22 -16.06 -21.86 21.13
CA MET A 22 -16.84 -21.37 22.27
C MET A 22 -17.95 -22.34 22.70
N GLU A 23 -18.58 -23.03 21.76
CA GLU A 23 -19.71 -23.94 21.99
C GLU A 23 -19.46 -25.01 23.07
N PRO A 24 -18.32 -25.73 23.11
CA PRO A 24 -18.08 -26.74 24.14
C PRO A 24 -17.72 -26.17 25.52
N THR A 25 -17.69 -24.84 25.67
CA THR A 25 -17.21 -24.16 26.88
C THR A 25 -18.35 -23.45 27.63
N PRO A 26 -18.15 -23.04 28.89
CA PRO A 26 -19.10 -22.21 29.63
C PRO A 26 -19.31 -20.79 29.06
N LEU A 27 -18.72 -20.46 27.91
CA LEU A 27 -18.93 -19.20 27.21
C LEU A 27 -20.26 -19.15 26.46
N MET A 28 -20.96 -20.28 26.29
CA MET A 28 -22.31 -20.34 25.73
C MET A 28 -23.31 -20.99 26.72
N PRO A 29 -23.62 -20.34 27.85
CA PRO A 29 -24.55 -20.88 28.85
C PRO A 29 -25.99 -20.94 28.33
N ASP A 30 -26.84 -21.77 28.91
CA ASP A 30 -28.26 -21.93 28.53
C ASP A 30 -29.07 -20.63 28.67
N VAL A 31 -28.64 -19.73 29.55
CA VAL A 31 -29.22 -18.39 29.74
C VAL A 31 -28.12 -17.34 29.56
N GLU A 32 -28.26 -16.48 28.56
CA GLU A 32 -27.23 -15.48 28.19
C GLU A 32 -26.99 -14.43 29.30
N ARG A 33 -27.97 -14.24 30.21
CA ARG A 33 -27.85 -13.34 31.37
C ARG A 33 -26.87 -13.84 32.44
N ASP A 34 -26.46 -15.11 32.39
CA ASP A 34 -25.50 -15.68 33.35
C ASP A 34 -24.04 -15.32 33.02
N LEU A 35 -23.81 -14.65 31.87
CA LEU A 35 -22.49 -14.22 31.45
C LEU A 35 -21.96 -13.07 32.32
N THR A 36 -20.79 -13.29 32.90
CA THR A 36 -19.98 -12.28 33.60
C THR A 36 -19.21 -11.39 32.61
N TYR A 37 -18.76 -10.21 33.04
CA TYR A 37 -17.94 -9.32 32.19
C TYR A 37 -16.70 -10.00 31.60
N PRO A 38 -15.93 -10.82 32.34
CA PRO A 38 -14.81 -11.56 31.76
C PRO A 38 -15.23 -12.53 30.65
N GLN A 39 -16.41 -13.16 30.75
CA GLN A 39 -16.91 -14.04 29.69
C GLN A 39 -17.30 -13.25 28.45
N TYR A 40 -17.98 -12.10 28.58
CA TYR A 40 -18.25 -11.21 27.43
C TYR A 40 -16.97 -10.74 26.74
N PHE A 41 -15.95 -10.39 27.53
CA PHE A 41 -14.64 -10.03 27.00
C PHE A 41 -14.04 -11.17 26.18
N LEU A 42 -14.04 -12.40 26.73
CA LEU A 42 -13.43 -13.56 26.07
C LEU A 42 -14.20 -13.98 24.81
N ILE A 43 -15.54 -13.97 24.83
CA ILE A 43 -16.38 -14.22 23.66
C ILE A 43 -16.05 -13.21 22.56
N GLY A 44 -15.97 -11.92 22.91
CA GLY A 44 -15.67 -10.84 21.98
C GLY A 44 -14.29 -10.99 21.37
N LEU A 45 -13.29 -11.30 22.21
CA LEU A 45 -11.93 -11.55 21.77
C LEU A 45 -11.84 -12.72 20.78
N ILE A 46 -12.46 -13.86 21.09
CA ILE A 46 -12.43 -15.06 20.25
C ILE A 46 -13.17 -14.80 18.93
N ALA A 47 -14.43 -14.36 18.99
CA ALA A 47 -15.24 -14.11 17.80
C ALA A 47 -14.57 -13.06 16.88
N GLY A 48 -14.11 -11.97 17.48
CA GLY A 48 -13.41 -10.92 16.78
C GLY A 48 -12.12 -11.40 16.11
N LEU A 49 -11.28 -12.14 16.83
CA LEU A 49 -9.99 -12.63 16.33
C LEU A 49 -10.18 -13.56 15.13
N PHE A 50 -11.05 -14.58 15.24
CA PHE A 50 -11.25 -15.55 14.16
C PHE A 50 -11.84 -14.91 12.89
N VAL A 51 -12.82 -14.01 13.04
CA VAL A 51 -13.37 -13.26 11.90
C VAL A 51 -12.30 -12.36 11.30
N GLY A 52 -11.55 -11.64 12.13
CA GLY A 52 -10.45 -10.77 11.70
C GLY A 52 -9.37 -11.52 10.92
N VAL A 53 -8.93 -12.68 11.40
CA VAL A 53 -7.96 -13.54 10.72
C VAL A 53 -8.51 -14.01 9.38
N MET A 54 -9.72 -14.55 9.33
CA MET A 54 -10.29 -15.11 8.09
C MET A 54 -10.51 -14.04 7.03
N LEU A 55 -11.04 -12.87 7.40
CA LEU A 55 -11.18 -11.76 6.47
C LEU A 55 -9.82 -11.21 6.02
N GLY A 56 -8.84 -11.17 6.93
CA GLY A 56 -7.45 -10.85 6.59
C GLY A 56 -6.86 -11.81 5.57
N ILE A 57 -7.12 -13.12 5.69
CA ILE A 57 -6.71 -14.14 4.70
C ILE A 57 -7.42 -13.91 3.37
N ALA A 58 -8.72 -13.61 3.37
CA ALA A 58 -9.44 -13.28 2.14
C ALA A 58 -8.84 -12.05 1.42
N GLY A 59 -8.43 -11.04 2.18
CA GLY A 59 -7.70 -9.88 1.69
C GLY A 59 -6.31 -10.23 1.15
N ALA A 60 -5.58 -11.12 1.85
CA ALA A 60 -4.25 -11.59 1.48
C ALA A 60 -4.22 -12.26 0.09
N LEU A 61 -5.29 -12.98 -0.28
CA LEU A 61 -5.43 -13.55 -1.63
C LEU A 61 -5.46 -12.50 -2.76
N SER A 62 -5.66 -11.23 -2.41
CA SER A 62 -5.63 -10.10 -3.34
C SER A 62 -4.47 -9.13 -3.08
N ALA A 63 -3.56 -9.44 -2.17
CA ALA A 63 -2.50 -8.55 -1.69
C ALA A 63 -1.28 -8.51 -2.62
N ALA A 64 -0.77 -7.31 -2.92
CA ALA A 64 0.23 -7.04 -3.96
C ALA A 64 1.53 -7.82 -3.72
N SER A 65 1.91 -7.92 -2.45
CA SER A 65 3.05 -8.67 -1.95
C SER A 65 2.68 -9.58 -0.76
N SER A 66 3.57 -10.51 -0.40
CA SER A 66 3.43 -11.31 0.83
C SER A 66 3.47 -10.45 2.08
N ARG A 67 4.19 -9.33 2.05
CA ARG A 67 4.24 -8.36 3.14
C ARG A 67 2.88 -7.71 3.37
N ASP A 68 2.22 -7.27 2.30
CA ASP A 68 0.88 -6.69 2.38
C ASP A 68 -0.14 -7.72 2.87
N ALA A 69 0.02 -8.98 2.46
CA ALA A 69 -0.79 -10.09 2.97
C ALA A 69 -0.64 -10.26 4.49
N ILE A 70 0.60 -10.37 5.00
CA ILE A 70 0.86 -10.54 6.43
C ILE A 70 0.38 -9.33 7.23
N LYS A 71 0.72 -8.11 6.77
CA LYS A 71 0.25 -6.86 7.38
C LYS A 71 -1.28 -6.81 7.44
N GLY A 72 -1.95 -7.20 6.36
CA GLY A 72 -3.40 -7.28 6.28
C GLY A 72 -4.01 -8.24 7.29
N ILE A 73 -3.45 -9.45 7.41
CA ILE A 73 -3.90 -10.46 8.39
C ILE A 73 -3.72 -9.94 9.81
N LEU A 74 -2.54 -9.41 10.15
CA LEU A 74 -2.26 -8.92 11.51
C LEU A 74 -3.17 -7.77 11.92
N ILE A 75 -3.33 -6.76 11.05
CA ILE A 75 -4.19 -5.60 11.35
C ILE A 75 -5.64 -6.04 11.46
N SER A 76 -6.13 -6.90 10.55
CA SER A 76 -7.51 -7.40 10.62
C SER A 76 -7.75 -8.23 11.86
N SER A 77 -6.77 -9.03 12.31
CA SER A 77 -6.84 -9.81 13.55
C SER A 77 -6.93 -8.91 14.78
N LEU A 78 -6.10 -7.85 14.84
CA LEU A 78 -6.09 -6.90 15.95
C LEU A 78 -7.39 -6.10 16.03
N PHE A 79 -7.84 -5.55 14.91
CA PHE A 79 -9.12 -4.83 14.85
C PHE A 79 -10.31 -5.76 15.06
N GLY A 80 -10.20 -7.03 14.63
CA GLY A 80 -11.16 -8.07 14.93
C GLY A 80 -11.29 -8.27 16.42
N ALA A 81 -10.20 -8.60 17.10
CA ALA A 81 -10.14 -8.77 18.55
C ALA A 81 -10.67 -7.54 19.31
N ALA A 82 -10.16 -6.34 18.99
CA ALA A 82 -10.60 -5.10 19.61
C ALA A 82 -12.08 -4.81 19.33
N GLY A 83 -12.52 -4.99 18.08
CA GLY A 83 -13.88 -4.76 17.65
C GLY A 83 -14.88 -5.72 18.30
N GLY A 84 -14.51 -6.98 18.48
CA GLY A 84 -15.33 -7.95 19.20
C GLY A 84 -15.45 -7.63 20.68
N VAL A 85 -14.35 -7.28 21.37
CA VAL A 85 -14.38 -6.86 22.78
C VAL A 85 -15.21 -5.60 22.97
N ILE A 86 -14.93 -4.54 22.20
CA ILE A 86 -15.64 -3.26 22.30
C ILE A 86 -17.11 -3.46 21.94
N GLY A 87 -17.38 -4.11 20.81
CA GLY A 87 -18.71 -4.23 20.28
C GLY A 87 -19.63 -5.16 21.09
N LEU A 88 -19.12 -6.24 21.72
CA LEU A 88 -19.91 -6.99 22.69
C LEU A 88 -20.10 -6.24 24.02
N SER A 89 -19.10 -5.48 24.47
CA SER A 89 -19.23 -4.65 25.68
C SER A 89 -20.30 -3.57 25.51
N VAL A 90 -20.30 -2.88 24.36
CA VAL A 90 -21.32 -1.87 24.03
C VAL A 90 -22.65 -2.57 23.70
N GLY A 91 -22.61 -3.63 22.90
CA GLY A 91 -23.79 -4.37 22.45
C GLY A 91 -24.58 -4.97 23.60
N SER A 92 -23.92 -5.58 24.59
CA SER A 92 -24.57 -6.11 25.79
C SER A 92 -25.29 -5.03 26.60
N ARG A 93 -24.74 -3.81 26.67
CA ARG A 93 -25.40 -2.66 27.33
C ARG A 93 -26.63 -2.21 26.58
N VAL A 94 -26.51 -2.05 25.26
CA VAL A 94 -27.64 -1.67 24.40
C VAL A 94 -28.72 -2.74 24.48
N TYR A 95 -28.36 -4.01 24.38
CA TYR A 95 -29.27 -5.14 24.51
C TYR A 95 -29.98 -5.16 25.87
N SER A 96 -29.25 -4.96 26.96
CA SER A 96 -29.83 -4.89 28.31
C SER A 96 -30.81 -3.73 28.46
N LEU A 97 -30.49 -2.57 27.88
CA LEU A 97 -31.38 -1.41 27.86
C LEU A 97 -32.66 -1.70 27.06
N MET A 98 -32.53 -2.25 25.85
CA MET A 98 -33.67 -2.63 25.00
C MET A 98 -34.54 -3.69 25.66
N PHE A 99 -33.93 -4.65 26.34
CA PHE A 99 -34.63 -5.66 27.14
C PHE A 99 -35.39 -5.05 28.32
N GLY A 100 -34.83 -4.04 29.00
CA GLY A 100 -35.53 -3.32 30.06
C GLY A 100 -36.76 -2.53 29.58
N LEU A 101 -36.71 -2.02 28.34
CA LEU A 101 -37.84 -1.35 27.68
C LEU A 101 -38.87 -2.34 27.12
N ALA A 102 -38.50 -3.61 26.95
CA ALA A 102 -39.39 -4.67 26.52
C ALA A 102 -40.33 -5.07 27.67
N SER A 103 -41.50 -4.43 27.74
CA SER A 103 -42.42 -4.47 28.87
C SER A 103 -43.38 -5.67 28.92
N SER A 104 -43.36 -6.58 27.93
CA SER A 104 -44.21 -7.80 27.92
C SER A 104 -43.74 -8.86 26.91
N ALA A 105 -44.26 -10.08 26.97
CA ALA A 105 -44.14 -11.03 25.87
C ALA A 105 -44.93 -10.50 24.65
N GLY A 106 -44.30 -10.47 23.46
CA GLY A 106 -44.96 -10.01 22.24
C GLY A 106 -44.01 -9.50 21.16
N PHE A 107 -44.60 -9.12 20.02
CA PHE A 107 -43.88 -8.66 18.84
C PHE A 107 -43.06 -7.38 19.09
N PHE A 108 -43.56 -6.46 19.93
CA PHE A 108 -42.84 -5.25 20.29
C PHE A 108 -41.48 -5.54 20.94
N SER A 109 -41.47 -6.44 21.93
CA SER A 109 -40.26 -6.88 22.62
C SER A 109 -39.30 -7.59 21.67
N PHE A 110 -39.82 -8.41 20.74
CA PHE A 110 -39.01 -8.98 19.67
C PHE A 110 -38.30 -7.89 18.84
N ILE A 111 -39.01 -6.84 18.43
CA ILE A 111 -38.41 -5.73 17.67
C ILE A 111 -37.35 -4.98 18.49
N MET A 112 -37.58 -4.74 19.78
CA MET A 112 -36.59 -4.09 20.64
C MET A 112 -35.30 -4.90 20.76
N LEU A 113 -35.41 -6.22 20.95
CA LEU A 113 -34.25 -7.12 21.02
C LEU A 113 -33.55 -7.25 19.66
N LEU A 114 -34.33 -7.30 18.56
CA LEU A 114 -33.83 -7.28 17.19
C LEU A 114 -32.93 -6.05 16.94
N ILE A 115 -33.42 -4.87 17.33
CA ILE A 115 -32.66 -3.61 17.23
C ILE A 115 -31.44 -3.66 18.13
N GLY A 116 -31.60 -4.08 19.38
CA GLY A 116 -30.50 -4.13 20.36
C GLY A 116 -29.34 -5.02 19.90
N ARG A 117 -29.64 -6.25 19.46
CA ARG A 117 -28.63 -7.19 18.95
C ARG A 117 -28.06 -6.69 17.62
N GLY A 118 -28.89 -6.17 16.72
CA GLY A 118 -28.43 -5.55 15.46
C GLY A 118 -27.43 -4.41 15.69
N LEU A 119 -27.71 -3.47 16.60
CA LEU A 119 -26.81 -2.35 16.89
C LEU A 119 -25.46 -2.82 17.47
N GLY A 120 -25.47 -3.79 18.38
CA GLY A 120 -24.23 -4.37 18.93
C GLY A 120 -23.35 -4.97 17.85
N TRP A 121 -23.92 -5.81 16.98
CA TRP A 121 -23.20 -6.42 15.87
C TRP A 121 -22.79 -5.43 14.79
N ALA A 122 -23.54 -4.34 14.57
CA ALA A 122 -23.15 -3.28 13.65
C ALA A 122 -21.85 -2.59 14.10
N VAL A 123 -21.68 -2.33 15.40
CA VAL A 123 -20.43 -1.77 15.95
C VAL A 123 -19.25 -2.72 15.71
N ILE A 124 -19.44 -4.02 16.00
CA ILE A 124 -18.42 -5.06 15.76
C ILE A 124 -18.04 -5.07 14.28
N GLY A 125 -19.04 -5.19 13.40
CA GLY A 125 -18.86 -5.25 11.96
C GLY A 125 -18.15 -4.01 11.41
N GLY A 126 -18.51 -2.82 11.89
CA GLY A 126 -17.89 -1.56 11.50
C GLY A 126 -16.40 -1.52 11.81
N LEU A 127 -15.99 -1.88 13.04
CA LEU A 127 -14.59 -1.92 13.44
C LEU A 127 -13.78 -2.96 12.65
N ILE A 128 -14.35 -4.15 12.43
CA ILE A 128 -13.76 -5.18 11.58
C ILE A 128 -13.60 -4.68 10.14
N GLY A 129 -14.61 -4.00 9.61
CA GLY A 129 -14.60 -3.46 8.26
C GLY A 129 -13.52 -2.38 8.05
N MET A 130 -13.35 -1.47 9.01
CA MET A 130 -12.33 -0.40 8.95
C MET A 130 -10.90 -0.96 8.82
N SER A 131 -10.64 -2.13 9.41
CA SER A 131 -9.30 -2.76 9.41
C SER A 131 -8.71 -2.96 8.02
N HIS A 132 -9.55 -3.24 7.02
CA HIS A 132 -9.13 -3.44 5.63
C HIS A 132 -8.55 -2.16 5.01
N GLY A 133 -9.18 -1.03 5.30
CA GLY A 133 -8.68 0.27 4.86
C GLY A 133 -7.41 0.71 5.59
N VAL A 134 -7.31 0.39 6.88
CA VAL A 134 -6.11 0.66 7.68
C VAL A 134 -4.93 -0.15 7.15
N ALA A 135 -5.14 -1.44 6.87
CA ALA A 135 -4.12 -2.30 6.27
C ALA A 135 -3.64 -1.79 4.91
N ALA A 136 -4.59 -1.35 4.08
CA ALA A 136 -4.34 -0.80 2.75
C ALA A 136 -3.83 0.66 2.76
N SER A 137 -3.75 1.32 3.92
CA SER A 137 -3.45 2.76 4.03
C SER A 137 -4.32 3.62 3.12
N SER A 138 -5.62 3.31 3.03
CA SER A 138 -6.58 4.03 2.17
C SER A 138 -7.77 4.53 2.99
N PRO A 139 -7.90 5.87 3.18
CA PRO A 139 -9.01 6.46 3.93
C PRO A 139 -10.39 6.08 3.36
N ARG A 140 -10.49 6.01 2.02
CA ARG A 140 -11.73 5.60 1.35
C ARG A 140 -12.11 4.17 1.71
N LYS A 141 -11.14 3.25 1.75
CA LYS A 141 -11.40 1.87 2.19
C LYS A 141 -11.73 1.77 3.67
N ILE A 142 -11.20 2.65 4.53
CA ILE A 142 -11.57 2.66 5.96
C ILE A 142 -13.06 2.94 6.08
N ILE A 143 -13.54 3.98 5.39
CA ILE A 143 -14.95 4.37 5.40
C ILE A 143 -15.82 3.29 4.75
N ASN A 144 -15.48 2.85 3.54
CA ASN A 144 -16.26 1.85 2.80
C ASN A 144 -16.33 0.52 3.56
N GLY A 145 -15.20 0.10 4.11
CA GLY A 145 -15.10 -1.08 4.96
C GLY A 145 -15.97 -0.94 6.20
N GLY A 146 -15.88 0.18 6.90
CA GLY A 146 -16.71 0.48 8.07
C GLY A 146 -18.21 0.46 7.75
N VAL A 147 -18.64 1.08 6.64
CA VAL A 147 -20.04 1.09 6.21
C VAL A 147 -20.52 -0.33 5.88
N GLY A 148 -19.78 -1.08 5.06
CA GLY A 148 -20.12 -2.46 4.71
C GLY A 148 -20.17 -3.37 5.93
N GLY A 149 -19.23 -3.19 6.85
CA GLY A 149 -19.17 -3.88 8.13
C GLY A 149 -20.37 -3.58 9.03
N CYS A 150 -20.75 -2.30 9.20
CA CYS A 150 -21.91 -1.90 9.99
C CYS A 150 -23.21 -2.51 9.45
N ILE A 151 -23.42 -2.44 8.13
CA ILE A 151 -24.62 -3.01 7.49
C ILE A 151 -24.65 -4.53 7.66
N GLY A 152 -23.54 -5.21 7.35
CA GLY A 152 -23.46 -6.66 7.44
C GLY A 152 -23.57 -7.17 8.88
N GLY A 153 -22.96 -6.48 9.84
CA GLY A 153 -23.09 -6.76 11.26
C GLY A 153 -24.51 -6.57 11.76
N GLY A 154 -25.15 -5.44 11.43
CA GLY A 154 -26.52 -5.16 11.83
C GLY A 154 -27.52 -6.18 11.31
N ILE A 155 -27.42 -6.52 10.01
CA ILE A 155 -28.27 -7.55 9.39
C ILE A 155 -27.98 -8.93 9.99
N GLY A 156 -26.70 -9.30 10.13
CA GLY A 156 -26.30 -10.58 10.71
C GLY A 156 -26.81 -10.78 12.14
N GLY A 157 -26.60 -9.78 13.02
CA GLY A 157 -27.11 -9.79 14.39
C GLY A 157 -28.63 -9.87 14.46
N SER A 158 -29.34 -9.26 13.50
CA SER A 158 -30.80 -9.33 13.40
C SER A 158 -31.27 -10.73 12.97
N VAL A 159 -30.58 -11.38 12.03
CA VAL A 159 -30.86 -12.75 11.59
C VAL A 159 -30.74 -13.73 12.77
N PHE A 160 -29.75 -13.52 13.65
CA PHE A 160 -29.60 -14.33 14.86
C PHE A 160 -30.86 -14.27 15.74
N GLU A 161 -31.38 -13.07 16.03
CA GLU A 161 -32.62 -12.92 16.82
C GLU A 161 -33.83 -13.54 16.13
N ILE A 162 -33.96 -13.38 14.82
CA ILE A 162 -35.07 -13.97 14.05
C ILE A 162 -35.07 -15.49 14.23
N LEU A 163 -33.91 -16.12 14.08
CA LEU A 163 -33.77 -17.58 14.22
C LEU A 163 -34.03 -18.05 15.67
N ALA A 164 -33.53 -17.30 16.66
CA ALA A 164 -33.77 -17.61 18.07
C ALA A 164 -35.27 -17.49 18.44
N TRP A 165 -35.94 -16.45 17.93
CA TRP A 165 -37.37 -16.23 18.12
C TRP A 165 -38.22 -17.33 17.45
N MET A 166 -37.90 -17.69 16.20
CA MET A 166 -38.58 -18.77 15.46
C MET A 166 -38.49 -20.12 16.18
N ASN A 167 -37.39 -20.37 16.89
CA ASN A 167 -37.20 -21.59 17.66
C ASN A 167 -37.83 -21.55 19.06
N LYS A 168 -38.61 -20.51 19.40
CA LYS A 168 -39.18 -20.30 20.75
C LYS A 168 -38.12 -20.24 21.87
N SER A 169 -36.86 -20.02 21.51
CA SER A 169 -35.77 -19.72 22.45
C SER A 169 -35.73 -18.23 22.84
N GLY A 170 -36.69 -17.44 22.34
CA GLY A 170 -36.75 -16.00 22.52
C GLY A 170 -36.78 -15.50 23.98
N LEU A 171 -36.40 -14.22 24.11
CA LEU A 171 -36.20 -13.37 25.30
C LEU A 171 -34.98 -13.67 26.19
N SER A 172 -34.53 -14.91 26.39
CA SER A 172 -33.24 -15.16 27.07
C SER A 172 -32.71 -16.59 26.99
N GLY A 173 -33.35 -17.47 26.22
CA GLY A 173 -32.93 -18.86 26.10
C GLY A 173 -31.87 -19.03 25.02
N ASN A 174 -30.87 -19.86 25.28
CA ASN A 174 -29.86 -20.19 24.30
C ASN A 174 -30.46 -21.21 23.28
N PRO A 175 -30.60 -20.86 21.98
CA PRO A 175 -31.20 -21.76 21.01
C PRO A 175 -30.34 -23.01 20.79
N PRO A 176 -30.87 -24.16 20.34
CA PRO A 176 -30.11 -25.38 20.11
C PRO A 176 -28.86 -25.14 19.27
N ALA A 177 -27.82 -25.96 19.50
CA ALA A 177 -26.52 -25.86 18.82
C ALA A 177 -26.62 -25.70 17.30
N LEU A 178 -27.56 -26.41 16.66
CA LEU A 178 -27.80 -26.32 15.21
C LEU A 178 -28.28 -24.92 14.78
N ILE A 179 -29.15 -24.28 15.55
CA ILE A 179 -29.63 -22.92 15.26
C ILE A 179 -28.50 -21.92 15.46
N ARG A 180 -27.68 -22.08 16.50
CA ARG A 180 -26.47 -21.27 16.69
C ARG A 180 -25.50 -21.41 15.52
N PHE A 181 -25.23 -22.64 15.08
CA PHE A 181 -24.40 -22.92 13.91
C PHE A 181 -24.88 -22.15 12.68
N ILE A 182 -26.17 -22.24 12.35
CA ILE A 182 -26.77 -21.54 11.22
C ILE A 182 -26.67 -20.02 11.41
N ALA A 183 -26.97 -19.52 12.60
CA ALA A 183 -26.99 -18.09 12.89
C ALA A 183 -25.59 -17.46 12.86
N PHE A 184 -24.56 -18.14 13.38
CA PHE A 184 -23.17 -17.70 13.30
C PHE A 184 -22.65 -17.75 11.86
N ALA A 185 -22.94 -18.81 11.10
CA ALA A 185 -22.62 -18.87 9.68
C ALA A 185 -23.26 -17.71 8.90
N ALA A 186 -24.56 -17.46 9.13
CA ALA A 186 -25.31 -16.40 8.46
C ALA A 186 -24.79 -15.01 8.85
N THR A 187 -24.50 -14.77 10.13
CA THR A 187 -23.92 -13.50 10.61
C THR A 187 -22.57 -13.23 9.96
N GLY A 188 -21.68 -14.22 9.97
CA GLY A 188 -20.37 -14.13 9.33
C GLY A 188 -20.49 -13.88 7.82
N ALA A 189 -21.37 -14.62 7.15
CA ALA A 189 -21.64 -14.45 5.72
C ALA A 189 -22.18 -13.06 5.40
N ALA A 190 -23.07 -12.50 6.22
CA ALA A 190 -23.63 -11.16 6.05
C ALA A 190 -22.54 -10.08 6.17
N ILE A 191 -21.69 -10.15 7.21
CA ILE A 191 -20.55 -9.23 7.37
C ILE A 191 -19.65 -9.28 6.14
N GLY A 192 -19.24 -10.48 5.71
CA GLY A 192 -18.40 -10.67 4.54
C GLY A 192 -19.05 -10.19 3.23
N LEU A 193 -20.34 -10.50 3.04
CA LEU A 193 -21.11 -10.10 1.86
C LEU A 193 -21.16 -8.59 1.72
N PHE A 194 -21.58 -7.87 2.76
CA PHE A 194 -21.73 -6.42 2.68
C PHE A 194 -20.39 -5.69 2.65
N LEU A 195 -19.37 -6.21 3.33
CA LEU A 195 -17.99 -5.71 3.19
C LEU A 195 -17.53 -5.80 1.74
N GLY A 196 -17.64 -6.99 1.13
CA GLY A 196 -17.25 -7.21 -0.27
C GLY A 196 -18.11 -6.41 -1.26
N LEU A 197 -19.42 -6.30 -1.01
CA LEU A 197 -20.36 -5.59 -1.87
C LEU A 197 -20.11 -4.09 -1.88
N VAL A 198 -19.98 -3.45 -0.70
CA VAL A 198 -19.72 -2.02 -0.61
C VAL A 198 -18.38 -1.69 -1.27
N GLU A 199 -17.34 -2.48 -1.05
CA GLU A 199 -16.06 -2.29 -1.76
C GLU A 199 -16.20 -2.43 -3.28
N GLU A 200 -16.89 -3.46 -3.77
CA GLU A 200 -17.05 -3.68 -5.22
C GLU A 200 -17.87 -2.57 -5.89
N LEU A 201 -18.92 -2.09 -5.22
CA LEU A 201 -19.77 -1.00 -5.72
C LEU A 201 -19.01 0.31 -5.74
N THR A 202 -18.20 0.58 -4.71
CA THR A 202 -17.44 1.83 -4.57
C THR A 202 -16.11 1.84 -5.33
N LYS A 203 -15.60 0.68 -5.75
CA LYS A 203 -14.39 0.56 -6.60
C LYS A 203 -14.55 1.38 -7.88
N GLN A 204 -13.66 2.36 -8.10
CA GLN A 204 -13.70 3.26 -9.26
C GLN A 204 -12.79 2.79 -10.39
N ALA A 205 -11.49 2.61 -10.10
CA ALA A 205 -10.48 2.22 -11.07
C ALA A 205 -9.58 1.09 -10.56
N TRP A 206 -9.05 0.28 -11.48
CA TRP A 206 -8.13 -0.80 -11.19
C TRP A 206 -7.23 -1.14 -12.38
N LEU A 207 -6.09 -1.76 -12.10
CA LEU A 207 -5.23 -2.38 -13.10
C LEU A 207 -5.49 -3.89 -13.15
N ILE A 208 -5.47 -4.46 -14.34
CA ILE A 208 -5.49 -5.90 -14.58
C ILE A 208 -4.13 -6.29 -15.13
N LYS A 209 -3.40 -7.16 -14.43
CA LYS A 209 -2.12 -7.69 -14.94
C LYS A 209 -2.40 -8.66 -16.10
N LEU A 210 -1.84 -8.41 -17.28
CA LEU A 210 -2.17 -9.16 -18.49
C LEU A 210 -1.27 -10.38 -18.75
N ALA A 211 -0.09 -10.46 -18.14
CA ALA A 211 0.82 -11.58 -18.35
C ALA A 211 1.78 -11.78 -17.17
N GLY A 212 2.21 -13.02 -16.97
CA GLY A 212 3.23 -13.42 -15.99
C GLY A 212 2.66 -13.92 -14.66
N ARG A 213 3.51 -14.02 -13.63
CA ARG A 213 3.08 -14.46 -12.29
C ARG A 213 1.96 -13.54 -11.78
N ASN A 214 0.81 -14.12 -11.44
CA ASN A 214 -0.43 -13.42 -11.08
C ASN A 214 -1.15 -12.72 -12.26
N GLU A 215 -1.17 -13.32 -13.45
CA GLU A 215 -2.03 -12.89 -14.56
C GLU A 215 -3.52 -12.86 -14.20
N GLY A 216 -4.28 -11.96 -14.82
CA GLY A 216 -5.71 -11.74 -14.58
C GLY A 216 -6.01 -11.01 -13.27
N ARG A 217 -4.98 -10.74 -12.47
CA ARG A 217 -5.13 -10.15 -11.15
C ARG A 217 -5.52 -8.69 -11.23
N GLU A 218 -6.58 -8.34 -10.51
CA GLU A 218 -7.06 -6.98 -10.36
C GLU A 218 -6.46 -6.28 -9.15
N ILE A 219 -5.91 -5.09 -9.37
CA ILE A 219 -5.30 -4.25 -8.34
C ILE A 219 -6.03 -2.91 -8.33
N ALA A 220 -6.78 -2.65 -7.27
CA ALA A 220 -7.58 -1.43 -7.15
C ALA A 220 -6.70 -0.20 -6.86
N LEU A 221 -7.02 0.91 -7.52
CA LEU A 221 -6.30 2.18 -7.41
C LEU A 221 -6.99 3.06 -6.35
N ASP A 222 -6.85 2.66 -5.08
CA ASP A 222 -7.57 3.27 -3.96
C ASP A 222 -6.72 4.29 -3.18
N LYS A 223 -5.46 4.49 -3.59
CA LYS A 223 -4.51 5.43 -2.99
C LYS A 223 -4.42 6.71 -3.83
N PRO A 224 -4.20 7.88 -3.21
CA PRO A 224 -3.96 9.12 -3.95
C PRO A 224 -2.76 9.05 -4.89
N VAL A 225 -1.73 8.31 -4.48
CA VAL A 225 -0.52 8.03 -5.25
C VAL A 225 -0.29 6.52 -5.20
N THR A 226 -0.08 5.91 -6.35
CA THR A 226 0.21 4.48 -6.49
C THR A 226 1.51 4.32 -7.27
N VAL A 227 2.52 3.73 -6.65
CA VAL A 227 3.84 3.50 -7.24
C VAL A 227 3.91 2.10 -7.85
N LEU A 228 4.35 2.02 -9.11
CA LEU A 228 4.67 0.79 -9.81
C LEU A 228 6.19 0.68 -9.94
N GLY A 229 6.74 -0.50 -9.64
CA GLY A 229 8.17 -0.72 -9.81
C GLY A 229 8.66 -2.03 -9.20
N ARG A 230 9.97 -2.28 -9.30
CA ARG A 230 10.61 -3.51 -8.79
C ARG A 230 10.90 -3.45 -7.29
N ASP A 231 10.81 -2.26 -6.69
CA ASP A 231 10.94 -2.08 -5.25
C ASP A 231 9.90 -2.89 -4.47
N GLU A 232 10.29 -3.51 -3.37
CA GLU A 232 9.39 -4.22 -2.47
C GLU A 232 8.43 -3.29 -1.71
N TYR A 233 8.74 -2.00 -1.64
CA TYR A 233 7.90 -0.94 -1.07
C TYR A 233 6.98 -0.30 -2.12
N ALA A 234 7.07 -0.66 -3.39
CA ALA A 234 6.13 -0.19 -4.40
C ALA A 234 4.72 -0.73 -4.12
N ASP A 235 3.69 0.11 -4.32
CA ASP A 235 2.30 -0.29 -4.14
C ASP A 235 1.88 -1.43 -5.07
N ILE A 236 2.48 -1.44 -6.27
CA ILE A 236 2.32 -2.49 -7.26
C ILE A 236 3.73 -2.99 -7.60
N PRO A 237 4.21 -4.01 -6.88
CA PRO A 237 5.53 -4.55 -7.10
C PRO A 237 5.54 -5.42 -8.35
N VAL A 238 6.51 -5.18 -9.21
CA VAL A 238 6.75 -5.90 -10.46
C VAL A 238 8.04 -6.69 -10.33
N PHE A 239 7.94 -7.82 -9.63
CA PHE A 239 9.09 -8.69 -9.37
C PHE A 239 9.47 -9.52 -10.60
N GLY A 240 10.77 -9.79 -10.74
CA GLY A 240 11.32 -10.68 -11.76
C GLY A 240 11.50 -10.06 -13.14
N ASP A 241 11.18 -8.77 -13.30
CA ASP A 241 11.39 -8.03 -14.54
C ASP A 241 12.59 -7.07 -14.38
N PRO A 242 13.77 -7.40 -14.94
CA PRO A 242 14.96 -6.57 -14.80
C PRO A 242 14.85 -5.23 -15.53
N ASP A 243 13.91 -5.12 -16.49
CA ASP A 243 13.67 -3.88 -17.23
C ASP A 243 12.78 -2.90 -16.44
N VAL A 244 12.34 -3.31 -15.24
CA VAL A 244 11.58 -2.45 -14.34
C VAL A 244 12.49 -1.81 -13.29
N ALA A 245 12.60 -0.47 -13.35
CA ALA A 245 13.23 0.34 -12.32
C ALA A 245 12.60 0.13 -10.92
N GLN A 246 13.33 0.46 -9.86
CA GLN A 246 12.84 0.36 -8.48
C GLN A 246 11.53 1.15 -8.30
N LYS A 247 11.54 2.41 -8.73
CA LYS A 247 10.36 3.25 -8.94
C LYS A 247 10.25 3.49 -10.44
N HIS A 248 9.29 2.86 -11.11
CA HIS A 248 9.19 2.88 -12.58
C HIS A 248 8.14 3.87 -13.08
N ALA A 249 6.93 3.78 -12.54
CA ALA A 249 5.83 4.66 -12.89
C ALA A 249 5.04 5.05 -11.65
N VAL A 250 4.34 6.18 -11.71
CA VAL A 250 3.46 6.64 -10.64
C VAL A 250 2.10 6.95 -11.24
N ILE A 251 1.05 6.41 -10.63
CA ILE A 251 -0.35 6.76 -10.91
C ILE A 251 -0.87 7.66 -9.81
N ILE A 252 -1.47 8.77 -10.17
CA ILE A 252 -2.01 9.78 -9.26
C ILE A 252 -3.51 9.83 -9.45
N SER A 253 -4.23 9.68 -8.34
CA SER A 253 -5.69 9.73 -8.28
C SER A 253 -6.16 11.07 -7.72
N GLN A 254 -6.85 11.87 -8.54
CA GLN A 254 -7.50 13.12 -8.13
C GLN A 254 -8.87 13.25 -8.77
N ASP A 255 -9.89 13.59 -7.98
CA ASP A 255 -11.27 13.82 -8.44
C ASP A 255 -11.83 12.72 -9.36
N LYS A 256 -11.54 11.46 -9.01
CA LYS A 256 -11.92 10.26 -9.78
C LYS A 256 -11.26 10.13 -11.15
N ARG A 257 -10.25 10.95 -11.45
CA ARG A 257 -9.38 10.82 -12.62
C ARG A 257 -8.03 10.26 -12.19
N HIS A 258 -7.40 9.52 -13.09
CA HIS A 258 -6.09 8.95 -12.88
C HIS A 258 -5.14 9.48 -13.94
N ALA A 259 -3.99 9.98 -13.51
CA ALA A 259 -2.89 10.32 -14.40
C ALA A 259 -1.71 9.41 -14.10
N ILE A 260 -0.97 9.03 -15.13
CA ILE A 260 0.27 8.28 -14.99
C ILE A 260 1.44 9.12 -15.48
N GLU A 261 2.58 8.96 -14.81
CA GLU A 261 3.84 9.50 -15.26
C GLU A 261 4.97 8.49 -15.04
N ASP A 262 5.99 8.62 -15.88
CA ASP A 262 7.22 7.87 -15.72
C ASP A 262 8.05 8.45 -14.56
N ALA A 263 8.61 7.58 -13.71
CA ALA A 263 9.35 7.98 -12.52
C ALA A 263 10.87 8.10 -12.77
N GLY A 264 11.28 8.39 -14.00
CA GLY A 264 12.69 8.40 -14.42
C GLY A 264 13.22 7.00 -14.72
N SER A 265 12.36 6.12 -15.22
CA SER A 265 12.74 4.75 -15.55
C SER A 265 13.57 4.71 -16.84
N PHE A 266 14.56 3.81 -16.90
CA PHE A 266 15.49 3.73 -18.03
C PHE A 266 14.78 3.37 -19.35
N TYR A 267 13.98 2.31 -19.32
CA TYR A 267 13.23 1.86 -20.50
C TYR A 267 11.98 2.71 -20.77
N GLY A 268 11.54 3.49 -19.78
CA GLY A 268 10.35 4.32 -19.80
C GLY A 268 9.05 3.52 -19.71
N THR A 269 8.03 4.22 -19.21
CA THR A 269 6.65 3.74 -19.19
C THR A 269 5.99 3.99 -20.54
N ARG A 270 5.20 3.04 -21.04
CA ARG A 270 4.43 3.20 -22.29
C ARG A 270 2.94 3.10 -22.04
N ILE A 271 2.15 3.87 -22.80
CA ILE A 271 0.70 3.74 -22.89
C ILE A 271 0.34 3.40 -24.33
N ASN A 272 -0.40 2.32 -24.55
CA ASN A 272 -0.84 1.88 -25.88
C ASN A 272 0.33 1.78 -26.88
N GLY A 273 1.50 1.35 -26.40
CA GLY A 273 2.75 1.21 -27.18
C GLY A 273 3.60 2.47 -27.31
N VAL A 274 3.05 3.65 -26.97
CA VAL A 274 3.73 4.95 -27.06
C VAL A 274 4.44 5.26 -25.75
N LYS A 275 5.71 5.66 -25.81
CA LYS A 275 6.51 6.03 -24.62
C LYS A 275 6.03 7.36 -24.05
N LEU A 276 5.79 7.40 -22.75
CA LEU A 276 5.45 8.62 -22.02
C LEU A 276 6.65 9.58 -22.01
N THR A 277 6.43 10.81 -22.45
CA THR A 277 7.41 11.92 -22.33
C THR A 277 7.01 12.93 -21.26
N ARG A 278 5.72 12.94 -20.89
CA ARG A 278 5.11 13.74 -19.85
C ARG A 278 4.03 12.92 -19.17
N ARG A 279 3.45 13.47 -18.12
CA ARG A 279 2.25 12.93 -17.50
C ARG A 279 1.08 12.87 -18.48
N GLU A 280 0.32 11.78 -18.43
CA GLU A 280 -0.91 11.62 -19.22
C GLU A 280 -2.08 11.10 -18.38
N LEU A 281 -3.29 11.50 -18.77
CA LEU A 281 -4.53 10.98 -18.20
C LEU A 281 -4.82 9.59 -18.75
N LEU A 282 -5.19 8.68 -17.84
CA LEU A 282 -5.60 7.32 -18.17
C LEU A 282 -7.09 7.27 -18.52
N ALA A 283 -7.42 6.49 -19.55
CA ALA A 283 -8.77 6.18 -19.97
C ALA A 283 -9.04 4.66 -19.93
N ASP A 284 -10.30 4.26 -19.65
CA ASP A 284 -10.67 2.84 -19.62
C ASP A 284 -10.19 2.10 -20.87
N GLY A 285 -9.47 1.00 -20.63
CA GLY A 285 -8.92 0.15 -21.68
C GLY A 285 -7.45 0.42 -22.01
N ASP A 286 -6.86 1.52 -21.53
CA ASP A 286 -5.46 1.84 -21.77
C ASP A 286 -4.53 0.71 -21.33
N LEU A 287 -3.57 0.42 -22.20
CA LEU A 287 -2.53 -0.58 -21.97
C LEU A 287 -1.27 0.11 -21.45
N ILE A 288 -0.96 -0.10 -20.18
CA ILE A 288 0.24 0.41 -19.53
C ILE A 288 1.33 -0.66 -19.60
N GLU A 289 2.50 -0.30 -20.10
CA GLU A 289 3.67 -1.18 -20.15
C GLU A 289 4.80 -0.60 -19.28
N VAL A 290 5.34 -1.45 -18.40
CA VAL A 290 6.51 -1.17 -17.57
C VAL A 290 7.47 -2.35 -17.71
N GLY A 291 8.63 -2.11 -18.34
CA GLY A 291 9.51 -3.21 -18.76
C GLY A 291 8.81 -4.17 -19.71
N LYS A 292 8.80 -5.47 -19.38
CA LYS A 292 8.06 -6.53 -20.10
C LYS A 292 6.65 -6.75 -19.55
N THR A 293 6.32 -6.12 -18.44
CA THR A 293 5.04 -6.31 -17.76
C THR A 293 3.97 -5.37 -18.32
N LYS A 294 2.80 -5.94 -18.60
CA LYS A 294 1.65 -5.21 -19.17
C LYS A 294 0.47 -5.20 -18.21
N PHE A 295 -0.16 -4.04 -18.08
CA PHE A 295 -1.37 -3.83 -17.30
C PHE A 295 -2.45 -3.20 -18.17
N LYS A 296 -3.69 -3.63 -18.00
CA LYS A 296 -4.86 -2.94 -18.57
C LYS A 296 -5.49 -2.08 -17.49
N TYR A 297 -5.62 -0.80 -17.76
CA TYR A 297 -6.36 0.13 -16.90
C TYR A 297 -7.86 -0.01 -17.13
N LYS A 298 -8.61 -0.04 -16.03
CA LYS A 298 -10.07 -0.11 -16.01
C LYS A 298 -10.63 0.94 -15.08
N ASP A 299 -11.68 1.61 -15.52
CA ASP A 299 -12.27 2.73 -14.79
C ASP A 299 -13.75 2.91 -15.13
N LYS A 300 -14.61 2.86 -14.10
CA LYS A 300 -16.05 3.05 -14.26
C LYS A 300 -16.43 4.45 -14.73
N ALA A 301 -15.62 5.47 -14.45
CA ALA A 301 -15.92 6.87 -14.80
C ALA A 301 -15.63 7.16 -16.28
N THR A 302 -14.44 6.81 -16.76
CA THR A 302 -14.04 7.04 -18.16
C THR A 302 -14.60 6.00 -19.14
N ALA A 303 -15.08 4.84 -18.67
CA ALA A 303 -15.81 3.89 -19.53
C ALA A 303 -17.11 4.47 -20.14
N ARG A 304 -17.67 5.54 -19.55
CA ARG A 304 -18.91 6.19 -20.03
C ARG A 304 -18.69 7.41 -20.91
N ASN A 305 -17.50 7.99 -20.91
CA ASN A 305 -17.16 9.17 -21.70
C ASN A 305 -15.72 9.02 -22.17
N ARG A 306 -15.51 8.85 -23.48
CA ARG A 306 -14.20 9.02 -24.11
C ARG A 306 -14.05 10.51 -24.41
N PRO A 307 -13.30 11.32 -23.64
CA PRO A 307 -13.02 12.68 -24.06
C PRO A 307 -12.00 12.58 -25.18
N SER A 308 -12.45 12.82 -26.40
CA SER A 308 -11.57 13.23 -27.48
C SER A 308 -11.10 14.64 -27.14
N SER A 309 -9.80 14.87 -27.13
CA SER A 309 -9.11 16.12 -26.77
C SER A 309 -8.90 16.38 -25.26
N TYR A 310 -7.60 16.47 -24.94
CA TYR A 310 -7.01 16.69 -23.64
C TYR A 310 -7.13 18.17 -23.25
N ILE A 311 -7.72 18.45 -22.09
CA ILE A 311 -7.51 19.70 -21.36
C ILE A 311 -6.76 19.36 -20.07
N GLU A 312 -5.58 19.98 -19.91
CA GLU A 312 -4.83 20.07 -18.66
C GLU A 312 -5.72 20.66 -17.57
N ALA A 313 -6.43 19.81 -16.83
CA ALA A 313 -6.87 20.17 -15.49
C ALA A 313 -5.73 19.79 -14.54
N GLY A 314 -5.12 20.79 -13.91
CA GLY A 314 -3.87 20.70 -13.16
C GLY A 314 -3.89 19.72 -11.99
N ILE A 315 -3.55 18.46 -12.27
CA ILE A 315 -3.18 17.48 -11.25
C ILE A 315 -1.72 17.80 -10.83
N PRO A 316 -1.43 18.06 -9.54
CA PRO A 316 -0.08 18.38 -9.02
C PRO A 316 0.93 17.26 -9.25
N ASN A 317 2.21 17.61 -9.45
CA ASN A 317 3.28 16.64 -9.71
C ASN A 317 3.42 15.60 -8.56
N SER A 318 3.69 14.29 -8.82
CA SER A 318 3.75 13.27 -7.74
C SER A 318 4.85 13.58 -6.72
N SER A 319 5.92 14.26 -7.14
CA SER A 319 6.97 14.74 -6.24
C SER A 319 6.43 15.67 -5.15
N HIS A 320 5.36 16.43 -5.46
CA HIS A 320 4.69 17.36 -4.57
C HIS A 320 3.51 16.74 -3.82
N LEU A 321 3.23 15.44 -3.98
CA LEU A 321 2.14 14.78 -3.26
C LEU A 321 2.71 13.82 -2.21
N CYS A 322 2.11 13.83 -1.04
CA CYS A 322 2.46 12.95 0.06
C CYS A 322 2.03 11.51 -0.27
N GLN A 323 2.97 10.56 -0.26
CA GLN A 323 2.68 9.16 -0.64
C GLN A 323 1.68 8.45 0.29
N PHE A 324 1.49 8.97 1.51
CA PHE A 324 0.62 8.36 2.52
C PHE A 324 -0.79 8.94 2.47
N CYS A 325 -0.94 10.26 2.61
CA CYS A 325 -2.25 10.91 2.67
C CYS A 325 -2.66 11.64 1.38
N GLY A 326 -1.77 11.79 0.40
CA GLY A 326 -2.08 12.47 -0.86
C GLY A 326 -2.18 13.99 -0.78
N ALA A 327 -1.87 14.59 0.38
CA ALA A 327 -1.81 16.05 0.53
C ALA A 327 -0.65 16.63 -0.29
N VAL A 328 -0.77 17.88 -0.72
CA VAL A 328 0.36 18.62 -1.31
C VAL A 328 1.41 18.84 -0.22
N LYS A 329 2.67 18.53 -0.52
CA LYS A 329 3.81 18.77 0.37
C LYS A 329 4.08 20.28 0.44
N ASP A 330 4.45 20.76 1.62
CA ASP A 330 4.95 22.11 1.83
C ASP A 330 6.33 22.33 1.17
N ALA A 331 6.86 23.55 1.29
CA ALA A 331 8.17 23.92 0.74
C ALA A 331 9.32 23.10 1.33
N ASN A 332 9.13 22.47 2.49
CA ASN A 332 10.10 21.62 3.16
C ASN A 332 9.93 20.13 2.80
N GLY A 333 9.00 19.79 1.91
CA GLY A 333 8.69 18.42 1.52
C GLY A 333 7.83 17.65 2.53
N ASN A 334 7.32 18.34 3.56
CA ASN A 334 6.51 17.77 4.63
C ASN A 334 5.02 17.89 4.31
N CYS A 335 4.23 17.02 4.93
CA CYS A 335 2.77 17.08 4.88
C CYS A 335 2.25 16.76 6.29
N ASP A 336 1.08 17.24 6.71
CA ASP A 336 0.57 17.09 8.09
C ASP A 336 0.63 15.64 8.62
N CYS A 337 0.43 14.65 7.74
CA CYS A 337 0.50 13.23 8.10
C CYS A 337 1.94 12.67 8.27
N THR A 338 2.97 13.45 7.98
CA THR A 338 4.41 13.09 8.12
C THR A 338 5.06 13.74 9.35
N VAL A 339 4.54 14.89 9.81
CA VAL A 339 5.09 15.64 10.96
C VAL A 339 4.75 14.97 12.30
N ALA A 340 3.70 14.15 12.36
CA ALA A 340 3.26 13.46 13.58
C ALA A 340 4.21 12.36 14.11
N GLN A 341 5.39 12.15 13.52
CA GLN A 341 6.37 11.15 13.97
C GLN A 341 7.68 11.72 14.53
N GLN A 342 7.83 13.04 14.69
CA GLN A 342 9.08 13.61 15.24
C GLN A 342 8.97 14.32 16.60
N ASP A 343 7.78 14.41 17.19
CA ASP A 343 7.58 15.23 18.40
C ASP A 343 7.41 14.40 19.69
N SER A 344 8.35 13.49 19.95
CA SER A 344 8.50 12.88 21.28
C SER A 344 9.95 12.45 21.53
N SER A 345 10.89 13.39 21.45
CA SER A 345 12.11 13.42 22.28
C SER A 345 13.10 14.43 21.72
N ARG A 346 13.17 15.62 22.33
CA ARG A 346 14.42 16.35 22.67
C ARG A 346 14.07 17.70 23.29
N THR A 347 13.79 17.65 24.58
CA THR A 347 14.00 18.80 25.47
C THR A 347 15.48 18.78 25.87
N ALA A 348 16.29 19.72 25.40
CA ALA A 348 17.53 20.16 26.06
C ALA A 348 18.14 21.41 25.38
N SER A 349 17.83 22.56 25.97
CA SER A 349 18.73 23.70 26.27
C SER A 349 19.92 24.04 25.35
N ILE A 350 19.90 25.27 24.82
CA ILE A 350 21.08 26.05 24.42
C ILE A 350 21.21 27.26 25.38
N PRO A 351 22.39 27.58 25.92
CA PRO A 351 22.74 28.94 26.28
C PRO A 351 23.71 29.56 25.26
N ALA A 352 23.58 30.88 25.14
CA ALA A 352 24.26 31.76 24.22
C ALA A 352 25.72 32.06 24.57
N GLY A 353 26.48 32.44 23.54
CA GLY A 353 27.59 33.40 23.65
C GLY A 353 28.99 32.82 23.45
N GLN A 354 29.60 33.11 22.30
CA GLN A 354 30.86 33.86 22.22
C GLN A 354 31.24 34.21 20.77
N THR A 355 31.82 35.38 20.64
CA THR A 355 32.11 36.17 19.44
C THR A 355 33.52 35.91 18.85
N LEU A 356 33.58 36.02 17.51
CA LEU A 356 34.64 36.61 16.66
C LEU A 356 36.06 36.03 16.70
N HIS A 357 36.51 35.50 15.55
CA HIS A 357 37.75 35.95 14.92
C HIS A 357 37.72 35.72 13.40
N ASP A 358 37.91 36.84 12.68
CA ASP A 358 38.21 36.97 11.26
C ASP A 358 39.50 36.22 10.88
N SER A 359 39.50 35.56 9.73
CA SER A 359 40.58 35.67 8.73
C SER A 359 40.19 34.91 7.45
N ALA A 360 40.09 35.69 6.38
CA ALA A 360 39.86 35.25 5.02
C ALA A 360 41.06 34.48 4.45
N THR A 361 40.77 33.38 3.74
CA THR A 361 41.56 32.95 2.58
C THR A 361 40.62 32.43 1.52
N VAL A 362 40.35 33.26 0.52
CA VAL A 362 39.70 32.86 -0.73
C VAL A 362 40.72 32.04 -1.52
N SER A 363 40.60 30.72 -1.46
CA SER A 363 41.32 29.83 -2.37
C SER A 363 40.60 29.82 -3.72
N THR A 364 41.14 30.60 -4.65
CA THR A 364 40.85 30.56 -6.08
C THR A 364 41.05 29.14 -6.60
N PHE A 365 39.98 28.47 -7.02
CA PHE A 365 40.10 27.23 -7.79
C PHE A 365 40.67 27.58 -9.16
N ALA A 366 41.94 27.22 -9.37
CA ALA A 366 42.57 27.23 -10.68
C ALA A 366 41.73 26.37 -11.65
N GLN A 367 41.33 26.95 -12.79
CA GLN A 367 40.76 26.18 -13.87
C GLN A 367 41.78 25.12 -14.33
N PRO A 368 41.37 23.84 -14.46
CA PRO A 368 42.24 22.82 -15.06
C PRO A 368 42.58 23.21 -16.50
N PRO A 369 43.79 22.90 -16.99
CA PRO A 369 44.17 23.16 -18.37
C PRO A 369 43.20 22.45 -19.33
N ALA A 370 42.81 23.17 -20.39
CA ALA A 370 42.00 22.66 -21.48
C ALA A 370 42.66 21.40 -22.09
N GLY A 371 41.87 20.32 -22.26
CA GLY A 371 42.35 19.05 -22.82
C GLY A 371 42.51 17.88 -21.83
N SER A 372 42.12 18.02 -20.55
CA SER A 372 42.13 16.89 -19.61
C SER A 372 40.90 15.97 -19.82
N PRO A 373 41.07 14.64 -19.87
CA PRO A 373 39.96 13.71 -20.06
C PRO A 373 39.00 13.79 -18.86
N LYS A 374 37.70 13.85 -19.14
CA LYS A 374 36.66 14.06 -18.13
C LYS A 374 35.40 13.25 -18.43
N LEU A 375 34.66 12.95 -17.37
CA LEU A 375 33.32 12.40 -17.43
C LEU A 375 32.30 13.48 -17.05
N VAL A 376 31.38 13.78 -17.97
CA VAL A 376 30.30 14.74 -17.75
C VAL A 376 29.01 13.99 -17.51
N GLY A 377 28.41 14.14 -16.33
CA GLY A 377 27.13 13.51 -16.00
C GLY A 377 26.01 14.07 -16.87
N ILE A 378 25.35 13.20 -17.64
CA ILE A 378 24.26 13.58 -18.54
C ILE A 378 22.88 13.15 -18.02
N SER A 379 22.81 12.13 -17.16
CA SER A 379 21.56 11.71 -16.50
C SER A 379 21.83 11.02 -15.17
N GLY A 380 20.83 11.04 -14.28
CA GLY A 380 20.94 10.50 -12.92
C GLY A 380 21.24 11.60 -11.89
N PRO A 381 21.48 11.24 -10.61
CA PRO A 381 21.72 12.19 -9.52
C PRO A 381 22.90 13.15 -9.75
N TYR A 382 23.84 12.76 -10.61
CA TYR A 382 25.04 13.52 -10.95
C TYR A 382 24.94 14.22 -12.31
N SER A 383 23.73 14.46 -12.82
CA SER A 383 23.56 15.26 -14.03
C SER A 383 24.23 16.63 -13.85
N SER A 384 24.86 17.12 -14.91
CA SER A 384 25.63 18.37 -14.97
C SER A 384 26.90 18.44 -14.11
N HIS A 385 27.27 17.35 -13.42
CA HIS A 385 28.56 17.27 -12.72
C HIS A 385 29.66 16.84 -13.69
N THR A 386 30.84 17.46 -13.57
CA THR A 386 32.02 17.10 -14.36
C THR A 386 33.09 16.53 -13.44
N PHE A 387 33.57 15.33 -13.76
CA PHE A 387 34.63 14.64 -13.04
C PHE A 387 35.87 14.59 -13.92
N LEU A 388 36.95 15.21 -13.47
CA LEU A 388 38.25 15.11 -14.14
C LEU A 388 38.85 13.73 -13.86
N LEU A 389 39.39 13.09 -14.88
CA LEU A 389 40.00 11.77 -14.74
C LEU A 389 41.47 11.92 -14.39
N ALA A 390 41.85 11.33 -13.26
CA ALA A 390 43.23 11.12 -12.86
C ALA A 390 43.81 9.87 -13.57
N PRO A 391 45.14 9.64 -13.52
CA PRO A 391 45.79 8.48 -14.15
C PRO A 391 45.12 7.14 -13.79
N GLU A 392 44.64 7.02 -12.56
CA GLU A 392 43.63 6.04 -12.17
C GLU A 392 42.46 6.75 -11.49
N THR A 393 41.24 6.42 -11.90
CA THR A 393 40.00 6.95 -11.31
C THR A 393 39.06 5.79 -10.99
N THR A 394 38.61 5.70 -9.75
CA THR A 394 37.74 4.63 -9.26
C THR A 394 36.29 5.10 -9.15
N ILE A 395 35.36 4.22 -9.54
CA ILE A 395 33.91 4.48 -9.49
C ILE A 395 33.24 3.40 -8.66
N GLY A 396 32.38 3.81 -7.74
CA GLY A 396 31.63 2.86 -6.93
C GLY A 396 30.72 3.54 -5.92
N ARG A 397 29.96 2.73 -5.18
CA ARG A 397 29.03 3.22 -4.16
C ARG A 397 29.74 3.65 -2.87
N GLU A 398 30.94 3.15 -2.62
CA GLU A 398 31.68 3.52 -1.42
C GLU A 398 32.11 4.98 -1.46
N ALA A 399 31.97 5.71 -0.34
CA ALA A 399 32.29 7.14 -0.27
C ALA A 399 33.80 7.42 -0.45
N SER A 400 34.65 6.40 -0.32
CA SER A 400 36.09 6.48 -0.54
C SER A 400 36.50 6.47 -2.03
N LYS A 401 35.55 6.35 -2.97
CA LYS A 401 35.82 6.34 -4.41
C LYS A 401 35.94 7.75 -4.97
N ASP A 402 36.78 7.89 -6.01
CA ASP A 402 37.00 9.18 -6.68
C ASP A 402 35.68 9.69 -7.29
N ILE A 403 34.89 8.78 -7.86
CA ILE A 403 33.51 9.03 -8.26
C ILE A 403 32.59 8.17 -7.38
N ALA A 404 32.21 8.73 -6.24
CA ALA A 404 31.34 8.09 -5.26
C ALA A 404 29.85 8.25 -5.63
N LEU A 405 29.21 7.14 -6.01
CA LEU A 405 27.77 7.02 -6.31
C LEU A 405 27.00 6.50 -5.10
N SER A 406 27.16 7.15 -3.94
CA SER A 406 26.83 6.56 -2.63
C SER A 406 25.34 6.26 -2.39
N MET A 407 24.45 6.96 -3.08
CA MET A 407 23.01 6.79 -2.95
C MET A 407 22.43 5.75 -3.93
N ASP A 408 23.25 5.21 -4.83
CA ASP A 408 22.80 4.29 -5.88
C ASP A 408 23.07 2.82 -5.51
N ASN A 409 22.07 2.13 -4.97
CA ASN A 409 22.16 0.72 -4.59
C ASN A 409 22.38 -0.25 -5.76
N SER A 410 22.22 0.20 -7.01
CA SER A 410 22.58 -0.60 -8.19
C SER A 410 24.09 -0.58 -8.48
N VAL A 411 24.86 0.23 -7.75
CA VAL A 411 26.31 0.33 -7.88
C VAL A 411 27.00 -0.49 -6.78
N SER A 412 27.88 -1.41 -7.19
CA SER A 412 28.79 -2.13 -6.27
C SER A 412 29.75 -1.19 -5.54
N ARG A 413 30.27 -1.61 -4.37
CA ARG A 413 31.22 -0.80 -3.56
C ARG A 413 32.47 -0.44 -4.38
N ASN A 414 33.07 -1.43 -5.02
CA ASN A 414 34.01 -1.31 -6.13
C ASN A 414 33.23 -1.69 -7.39
N HIS A 415 33.06 -0.76 -8.34
CA HIS A 415 32.25 -1.02 -9.53
C HIS A 415 33.09 -0.95 -10.80
N ALA A 416 33.81 0.14 -10.97
CA ALA A 416 34.64 0.38 -12.13
C ALA A 416 35.96 1.04 -11.75
N ARG A 417 36.93 0.90 -12.64
CA ARG A 417 38.11 1.77 -12.66
C ARG A 417 38.39 2.24 -14.08
N ILE A 418 38.85 3.47 -14.20
CA ILE A 418 39.35 4.05 -15.44
C ILE A 418 40.84 4.29 -15.27
N ALA A 419 41.64 3.76 -16.20
CA ALA A 419 43.09 3.98 -16.23
C ALA A 419 43.48 4.72 -17.51
N ILE A 420 44.43 5.65 -17.40
CA ILE A 420 45.03 6.35 -18.53
C ILE A 420 46.36 5.66 -18.85
N GLU A 421 46.34 4.79 -19.86
CA GLU A 421 47.48 3.97 -20.28
C GLU A 421 47.92 4.39 -21.69
N GLY A 422 49.17 4.84 -21.86
CA GLY A 422 49.69 5.21 -23.19
C GLY A 422 48.91 6.33 -23.89
N GLY A 423 48.26 7.22 -23.14
CA GLY A 423 47.40 8.29 -23.67
C GLY A 423 45.97 7.87 -23.98
N ALA A 424 45.62 6.59 -23.81
CA ALA A 424 44.26 6.07 -23.98
C ALA A 424 43.55 5.92 -22.63
N CYS A 425 42.29 6.37 -22.54
CA CYS A 425 41.44 6.13 -21.37
C CYS A 425 40.74 4.77 -21.52
N ILE A 426 40.97 3.85 -20.58
CA ILE A 426 40.40 2.51 -20.61
C ILE A 426 39.57 2.29 -19.36
N ILE A 427 38.29 1.95 -19.53
CA ILE A 427 37.40 1.58 -18.43
C ILE A 427 37.37 0.06 -18.26
N TYR A 428 37.42 -0.38 -17.00
CA TYR A 428 37.37 -1.76 -16.58
C TYR A 428 36.21 -1.97 -15.61
N ASP A 429 35.45 -3.05 -15.81
CA ASP A 429 34.47 -3.56 -14.85
C ASP A 429 35.19 -4.36 -13.76
N ASP A 430 35.12 -3.87 -12.52
CA ASP A 430 35.87 -4.43 -11.38
C ASP A 430 35.04 -5.50 -10.64
N GLY A 431 34.43 -6.40 -11.41
CA GLY A 431 33.55 -7.45 -10.90
C GLY A 431 32.21 -6.93 -10.38
N SER A 432 31.66 -5.88 -10.98
CA SER A 432 30.38 -5.31 -10.56
C SER A 432 29.22 -6.29 -10.73
N THR A 433 28.22 -6.19 -9.85
CA THR A 433 27.05 -7.09 -9.88
C THR A 433 26.16 -6.83 -11.09
N ASN A 434 25.99 -5.55 -11.45
CA ASN A 434 25.07 -5.13 -12.51
C ASN A 434 25.77 -4.80 -13.85
N GLY A 435 27.11 -4.77 -13.87
CA GLY A 435 27.89 -4.49 -15.07
C GLY A 435 28.02 -3.00 -15.39
N ILE A 436 29.04 -2.69 -16.19
CA ILE A 436 29.21 -1.38 -16.84
C ILE A 436 28.71 -1.46 -18.28
N PHE A 437 28.08 -0.39 -18.76
CA PHE A 437 27.65 -0.28 -20.14
C PHE A 437 28.30 0.92 -20.83
N VAL A 438 28.80 0.73 -22.04
CA VAL A 438 29.26 1.82 -22.91
C VAL A 438 28.43 1.78 -24.18
N ASN A 439 27.78 2.89 -24.53
CA ASN A 439 26.88 2.99 -25.68
C ASN A 439 25.81 1.88 -25.72
N LYS A 440 25.27 1.54 -24.53
CA LYS A 440 24.27 0.46 -24.28
C LYS A 440 24.79 -0.97 -24.44
N ALA A 441 26.06 -1.17 -24.77
CA ALA A 441 26.69 -2.49 -24.76
C ALA A 441 27.34 -2.75 -23.40
N ARG A 442 27.11 -3.92 -22.80
CA ARG A 442 27.80 -4.31 -21.56
C ARG A 442 29.26 -4.60 -21.86
N ILE A 443 30.17 -4.04 -21.08
CA ILE A 443 31.61 -4.20 -21.27
C ILE A 443 32.26 -4.83 -20.04
N ILE A 444 33.41 -5.45 -20.25
CA ILE A 444 34.36 -5.83 -19.17
C ILE A 444 35.59 -4.93 -19.24
N ARG A 445 36.02 -4.59 -20.45
CA ARG A 445 37.09 -3.64 -20.76
C ARG A 445 36.72 -2.88 -22.02
N HIS A 446 36.88 -1.56 -22.03
CA HIS A 446 36.62 -0.73 -23.21
C HIS A 446 37.53 0.49 -23.25
N GLN A 447 38.10 0.81 -24.40
CA GLN A 447 38.84 2.05 -24.62
C GLN A 447 37.85 3.15 -24.98
N LEU A 448 37.70 4.13 -24.09
CA LEU A 448 36.74 5.22 -24.24
C LEU A 448 37.11 6.11 -25.42
N GLN A 449 36.14 6.34 -26.29
CA GLN A 449 36.22 7.31 -27.39
C GLN A 449 35.47 8.59 -27.01
N PRO A 450 35.92 9.78 -27.46
CA PRO A 450 35.19 11.01 -27.23
C PRO A 450 33.71 10.87 -27.60
N LYS A 451 32.84 11.34 -26.70
CA LYS A 451 31.36 11.25 -26.73
C LYS A 451 30.77 9.88 -26.39
N ASP A 452 31.59 8.88 -26.02
CA ASP A 452 31.08 7.62 -25.48
C ASP A 452 30.21 7.88 -24.24
N VAL A 453 29.08 7.17 -24.17
CA VAL A 453 28.18 7.23 -23.01
C VAL A 453 28.45 6.02 -22.13
N VAL A 454 29.02 6.27 -20.96
CA VAL A 454 29.31 5.29 -19.91
C VAL A 454 28.17 5.29 -18.90
N GLN A 455 27.58 4.14 -18.64
CA GLN A 455 26.55 3.95 -17.62
C GLN A 455 27.07 3.08 -16.48
N VAL A 456 26.92 3.60 -15.26
CA VAL A 456 27.22 2.91 -14.01
C VAL A 456 26.01 3.06 -13.10
N GLY A 457 25.31 1.95 -12.86
CA GLY A 457 24.03 1.94 -12.15
C GLY A 457 22.95 2.77 -12.87
N SER A 458 22.36 3.73 -12.16
CA SER A 458 21.36 4.67 -12.66
C SER A 458 21.94 5.95 -13.29
N THR A 459 23.27 6.15 -13.20
CA THR A 459 23.94 7.37 -13.68
C THR A 459 24.59 7.14 -15.04
N GLN A 460 24.46 8.10 -15.95
CA GLN A 460 25.17 8.12 -17.22
C GLN A 460 26.14 9.29 -17.29
N PHE A 461 27.32 9.01 -17.80
CA PHE A 461 28.39 9.95 -18.06
C PHE A 461 28.70 9.97 -19.55
N ARG A 462 28.95 11.14 -20.11
CA ARG A 462 29.58 11.29 -21.41
C ARG A 462 31.07 11.50 -21.21
N PHE A 463 31.88 10.71 -21.91
CA PHE A 463 33.31 10.91 -21.96
C PHE A 463 33.66 12.06 -22.90
N GLU A 464 34.47 12.99 -22.42
CA GLU A 464 34.99 14.11 -23.19
C GLU A 464 36.52 14.13 -23.04
N ALA A 465 37.21 14.16 -24.17
CA ALA A 465 38.65 14.39 -24.29
C ALA A 465 38.83 15.20 -25.58
N ASP A 466 39.53 16.33 -25.50
CA ASP A 466 39.78 17.24 -26.63
C ASP A 466 41.06 16.85 -27.39
#